data_AF-A0A8J2FAI3-F1
#
_entry.id   AF-A0A8J2FAI3-F1
#
_cell.length_a   1.000
_cell.length_b   1.000
_cell.length_c   1.000
_cell.angle_alpha   90.00
_cell.angle_beta   90.00
_cell.angle_gamma   90.00
#
_symmetry.space_group_name_H-M   'P 1'
#
loop_
_entity.id
_entity.type
_entity.pdbx_description
1 polymer ?
#
loop_
_entity_poly.entity_id
_entity_poly.type
_entity_poly.pdbx_seq_one_letter_code
_entity_poly.pdbx_strand_id
1 'polypeptide(L)'
;MSSSQAPASATEQGAGVPLLTTSAGAVSKKNSILPLWLIYIIPGALILVNYVVCVVYLMNHYGANDANPDQRGGFNLWGSIYDKKYTWLYALYQIGFLVAASGFIMNMYYVFTVASLIPTNLYSKLCSAMAVFMVFEHLWMPACCLYIGDPKNRDWLWWFIFVELKICALAIIAVAVCTTLIPPELAEYASWKGGEETKTSENGGGRTKRTVGVVGSWMIAAHCTLLDGIMWPFFFNDDGRFSTIKRLDPNY
;
A
#
# COMPACT_ATOMS: atom_id res chain seq x y z
N MET A 1 -67.38 35.63 -24.42
CA MET A 1 -66.19 35.30 -25.23
C MET A 1 -64.97 35.54 -24.34
N SER A 2 -64.45 34.49 -23.71
CA SER A 2 -63.35 34.54 -22.74
C SER A 2 -62.14 33.89 -23.40
N SER A 3 -61.11 34.68 -23.71
CA SER A 3 -59.86 34.22 -24.29
C SER A 3 -58.96 33.65 -23.19
N SER A 4 -58.89 32.33 -23.11
CA SER A 4 -57.88 31.60 -22.34
C SER A 4 -56.51 31.79 -23.00
N GLN A 5 -55.60 32.51 -22.34
CA GLN A 5 -54.18 32.55 -22.69
C GLN A 5 -53.45 31.47 -21.89
N ALA A 6 -52.82 30.54 -22.61
CA ALA A 6 -51.92 29.54 -22.03
C ALA A 6 -50.57 30.20 -21.64
N PRO A 7 -49.92 29.77 -20.54
CA PRO A 7 -48.61 30.28 -20.18
C PRO A 7 -47.50 29.67 -21.06
N ALA A 8 -46.53 30.51 -21.41
CA ALA A 8 -45.36 30.17 -22.20
C ALA A 8 -44.47 29.14 -21.49
N SER A 9 -44.07 28.10 -22.22
CA SER A 9 -43.09 27.11 -21.79
C SER A 9 -41.70 27.76 -21.74
N ALA A 10 -41.17 27.95 -20.52
CA ALA A 10 -39.77 28.32 -20.31
C ALA A 10 -38.89 27.11 -20.69
N THR A 11 -38.17 27.25 -21.81
CA THR A 11 -37.15 26.30 -22.22
C THR A 11 -35.95 26.47 -21.30
N GLU A 12 -35.74 25.53 -20.38
CA GLU A 12 -34.48 25.41 -19.64
C GLU A 12 -33.36 25.15 -20.65
N GLN A 13 -32.63 26.20 -21.01
CA GLN A 13 -31.32 26.08 -21.61
C GLN A 13 -30.41 25.48 -20.54
N GLY A 14 -30.30 24.15 -20.56
CA GLY A 14 -29.35 23.41 -19.75
C GLY A 14 -27.97 24.05 -19.93
N ALA A 15 -27.45 24.61 -18.84
CA ALA A 15 -26.11 25.12 -18.76
C ALA A 15 -25.16 23.99 -19.18
N GLY A 16 -24.64 24.09 -20.40
CA GLY A 16 -23.64 23.19 -20.91
C GLY A 16 -22.46 23.23 -19.96
N VAL A 17 -22.26 22.15 -19.21
CA VAL A 17 -21.06 21.96 -18.41
C VAL A 17 -19.88 22.16 -19.36
N PRO A 18 -19.01 23.16 -19.14
CA PRO A 18 -17.89 23.40 -20.01
C PRO A 18 -17.04 22.14 -20.01
N LEU A 19 -17.06 21.44 -21.14
CA LEU A 19 -16.18 20.31 -21.41
C LEU A 19 -14.77 20.87 -21.29
N LEU A 20 -14.10 20.62 -20.16
CA LEU A 20 -12.70 21.02 -19.94
C LEU A 20 -11.84 20.26 -20.96
N THR A 21 -11.76 20.79 -22.18
CA THR A 21 -10.81 20.40 -23.22
C THR A 21 -9.44 20.92 -22.83
N THR A 22 -8.92 20.44 -21.70
CA THR A 22 -7.50 20.56 -21.42
C THR A 22 -6.79 19.53 -22.27
N SER A 23 -6.16 20.02 -23.34
CA SER A 23 -5.29 19.29 -24.27
C SER A 23 -3.99 18.77 -23.61
N ALA A 24 -4.01 18.49 -22.31
CA ALA A 24 -2.94 17.82 -21.61
C ALA A 24 -2.86 16.39 -22.14
N GLY A 25 -1.91 16.16 -23.05
CA GLY A 25 -1.78 14.94 -23.85
C GLY A 25 -2.03 13.67 -23.04
N ALA A 26 -3.14 13.01 -23.33
CA ALA A 26 -3.47 11.71 -22.76
C ALA A 26 -2.35 10.73 -23.11
N VAL A 27 -1.85 10.00 -22.10
CA VAL A 27 -0.85 8.95 -22.29
C VAL A 27 -1.40 7.93 -23.29
N SER A 28 -0.60 7.58 -24.31
CA SER A 28 -0.95 6.49 -25.22
C SER A 28 -1.34 5.24 -24.43
N LYS A 29 -2.53 4.70 -24.71
CA LYS A 29 -3.16 3.59 -23.98
C LYS A 29 -2.28 2.35 -23.83
N LYS A 30 -1.38 2.09 -24.79
CA LYS A 30 -0.43 0.96 -24.75
C LYS A 30 0.75 1.19 -23.78
N ASN A 31 1.10 2.45 -23.50
CA ASN A 31 2.23 2.80 -22.65
C ASN A 31 1.83 3.06 -21.18
N SER A 32 0.53 3.13 -20.85
CA SER A 32 0.03 3.47 -19.51
C SER A 32 -0.13 2.28 -18.55
N ILE A 33 -0.01 1.04 -19.03
CA ILE A 33 -0.18 -0.16 -18.20
C ILE A 33 1.19 -0.77 -17.85
N LEU A 34 2.15 -0.72 -18.77
CA LEU A 34 3.48 -1.29 -18.57
C LEU A 34 4.21 -0.75 -17.32
N PRO A 35 4.23 0.57 -17.02
CA PRO A 35 4.87 1.07 -15.80
C PRO A 35 4.22 0.51 -14.54
N LEU A 36 2.89 0.36 -14.51
CA LEU A 36 2.19 -0.23 -13.37
C LEU A 36 2.56 -1.70 -13.19
N TRP A 37 2.71 -2.49 -14.25
CA TRP A 37 3.21 -3.87 -14.14
C TRP A 37 4.64 -3.93 -13.59
N LEU A 38 5.52 -3.08 -14.13
CA LEU A 38 6.92 -3.01 -13.71
C LEU A 38 7.10 -2.50 -12.28
N ILE A 39 6.13 -1.75 -11.75
CA ILE A 39 6.19 -1.17 -10.40
C ILE A 39 5.42 -2.02 -9.38
N TYR A 40 4.21 -2.52 -9.71
CA TYR A 40 3.38 -3.26 -8.75
C TYR A 40 3.68 -4.75 -8.74
N ILE A 41 3.74 -5.39 -9.90
CA ILE A 41 3.70 -6.85 -9.97
C ILE A 41 5.08 -7.44 -9.78
N ILE A 42 6.09 -6.96 -10.52
CA ILE A 42 7.44 -7.52 -10.44
C ILE A 42 8.07 -7.23 -9.05
N PRO A 43 8.15 -5.97 -8.59
CA PRO A 43 8.67 -5.69 -7.25
C PRO A 43 7.82 -6.29 -6.14
N GLY A 44 6.49 -6.28 -6.26
CA GLY A 44 5.59 -6.91 -5.29
C GLY A 44 5.84 -8.42 -5.14
N ALA A 45 6.04 -9.13 -6.24
CA ALA A 45 6.42 -10.55 -6.21
C ALA A 45 7.80 -10.75 -5.56
N LEU A 46 8.76 -9.88 -5.85
CA LEU A 46 10.10 -9.93 -5.25
C LEU A 46 10.07 -9.66 -3.74
N ILE A 47 9.24 -8.71 -3.28
CA ILE A 47 9.02 -8.45 -1.85
C ILE A 47 8.46 -9.69 -1.16
N LEU A 48 7.46 -10.35 -1.77
CA LEU A 48 6.89 -11.59 -1.22
C LEU A 48 7.93 -12.71 -1.11
N VAL A 49 8.76 -12.89 -2.15
CA VAL A 49 9.85 -13.87 -2.15
C VAL A 49 10.87 -13.54 -1.05
N ASN A 50 11.31 -12.28 -0.96
CA ASN A 50 12.23 -11.85 0.09
C ASN A 50 11.67 -12.10 1.49
N TYR A 51 10.39 -11.77 1.71
CA TYR A 51 9.72 -12.02 2.97
C TYR A 51 9.76 -13.49 3.35
N VAL A 52 9.35 -14.38 2.45
CA VAL A 52 9.34 -15.84 2.70
C VAL A 52 10.76 -16.35 2.96
N VAL A 53 11.74 -16.00 2.11
CA VAL A 53 13.13 -16.45 2.26
C VAL A 53 13.72 -15.98 3.59
N CYS A 54 13.50 -14.71 3.96
CA CYS A 54 13.99 -14.15 5.21
C CYS A 54 13.34 -14.79 6.43
N VAL A 55 12.01 -15.01 6.41
CA VAL A 55 11.31 -15.71 7.51
C VAL A 55 11.83 -17.14 7.66
N VAL A 56 11.98 -17.89 6.56
CA VAL A 56 12.53 -19.26 6.59
C VAL A 56 13.98 -19.25 7.11
N TYR A 57 14.80 -18.30 6.64
CA TYR A 57 16.15 -18.11 7.16
C TYR A 57 16.12 -17.90 8.67
N LEU A 58 15.26 -17.01 9.18
CA LEU A 58 15.15 -16.77 10.61
C LEU A 58 14.69 -18.01 11.38
N MET A 59 13.68 -18.73 10.87
CA MET A 59 13.18 -19.97 11.47
C MET A 59 14.26 -21.04 11.60
N ASN A 60 15.15 -21.15 10.61
CA ASN A 60 16.17 -22.19 10.58
C ASN A 60 17.47 -21.79 11.31
N HIS A 61 17.71 -20.50 11.56
CA HIS A 61 18.99 -20.04 12.11
C HIS A 61 18.88 -19.50 13.54
N TYR A 62 17.72 -19.05 13.99
CA TYR A 62 17.56 -18.40 15.29
C TYR A 62 16.66 -19.20 16.22
N GLY A 63 17.24 -19.65 17.33
CA GLY A 63 16.52 -20.34 18.39
C GLY A 63 15.62 -19.44 19.23
N ALA A 64 15.30 -19.91 20.44
CA ALA A 64 14.53 -19.15 21.41
C ALA A 64 15.33 -17.95 21.93
N ASN A 65 14.64 -16.83 22.08
CA ASN A 65 15.15 -15.60 22.64
C ASN A 65 15.36 -15.74 24.15
N ASP A 66 16.52 -15.29 24.65
CA ASP A 66 16.86 -15.43 26.08
C ASP A 66 15.94 -14.58 27.00
N ALA A 67 15.40 -13.47 26.51
CA ALA A 67 14.47 -12.62 27.23
C ALA A 67 13.01 -13.12 27.16
N ASN A 68 12.66 -13.89 26.12
CA ASN A 68 11.34 -14.47 25.94
C ASN A 68 11.43 -15.81 25.20
N PRO A 69 11.47 -16.96 25.91
CA PRO A 69 11.65 -18.27 25.29
C PRO A 69 10.56 -18.68 24.30
N ASP A 70 9.37 -18.06 24.37
CA ASP A 70 8.26 -18.30 23.45
C ASP A 70 8.48 -17.61 22.09
N GLN A 71 9.42 -16.66 22.02
CA GLN A 71 9.83 -15.95 20.81
C GLN A 71 11.01 -16.68 20.16
N ARG A 72 10.78 -17.29 19.01
CA ARG A 72 11.77 -18.11 18.29
C ARG A 72 11.68 -17.93 16.79
N GLY A 73 12.78 -18.16 16.07
CA GLY A 73 12.81 -18.13 14.62
C GLY A 73 12.36 -16.79 14.05
N GLY A 74 11.40 -16.82 13.11
CA GLY A 74 10.81 -15.62 12.51
C GLY A 74 10.12 -14.68 13.50
N PHE A 75 9.70 -15.16 14.68
CA PHE A 75 9.08 -14.29 15.69
C PHE A 75 10.06 -13.26 16.28
N ASN A 76 11.37 -13.44 16.08
CA ASN A 76 12.37 -12.45 16.49
C ASN A 76 12.23 -11.11 15.75
N LEU A 77 11.60 -11.07 14.58
CA LEU A 77 11.28 -9.82 13.85
C LEU A 77 10.42 -8.86 14.66
N TRP A 78 9.63 -9.38 15.59
CA TRP A 78 8.68 -8.59 16.34
C TRP A 78 9.35 -7.88 17.53
N GLY A 79 10.58 -8.25 17.90
CA GLY A 79 11.26 -7.67 19.05
C GLY A 79 10.37 -7.73 20.30
N SER A 80 10.26 -6.63 21.03
CA SER A 80 9.49 -6.59 22.27
C SER A 80 7.97 -6.58 22.11
N ILE A 81 7.42 -6.29 20.93
CA ILE A 81 5.94 -6.28 20.72
C ILE A 81 5.31 -7.66 20.97
N TYR A 82 6.11 -8.74 20.85
CA TYR A 82 5.69 -10.12 21.07
C TYR A 82 5.48 -10.46 22.56
N ASP A 83 5.93 -9.60 23.47
CA ASP A 83 5.74 -9.81 24.90
C ASP A 83 4.27 -9.86 25.30
N LYS A 84 3.98 -10.66 26.33
CA LYS A 84 2.64 -10.80 26.91
C LYS A 84 1.99 -9.44 27.24
N LYS A 85 2.78 -8.46 27.67
CA LYS A 85 2.31 -7.09 28.00
C LYS A 85 1.84 -6.28 26.77
N TYR A 86 2.31 -6.63 25.57
CA TYR A 86 1.96 -5.98 24.30
C TYR A 86 1.18 -6.89 23.35
N THR A 87 0.64 -8.02 23.82
CA THR A 87 -0.16 -8.95 23.00
C THR A 87 -1.26 -8.25 22.19
N TRP A 88 -1.94 -7.26 22.77
CA TRP A 88 -2.98 -6.49 22.08
C TRP A 88 -2.41 -5.70 20.90
N LEU A 89 -1.21 -5.13 21.05
CA LEU A 89 -0.53 -4.34 20.02
C LEU A 89 -0.01 -5.27 18.92
N TYR A 90 0.51 -6.44 19.28
CA TYR A 90 0.87 -7.48 18.31
C TYR A 90 -0.35 -7.94 17.50
N ALA A 91 -1.50 -8.19 18.15
CA ALA A 91 -2.74 -8.55 17.45
C ALA A 91 -3.21 -7.42 16.51
N LEU A 92 -3.15 -6.16 16.97
CA LEU A 92 -3.45 -4.98 16.15
C LEU A 92 -2.50 -4.90 14.94
N TYR A 93 -1.22 -5.24 15.13
CA TYR A 93 -0.24 -5.27 14.07
C TYR A 93 -0.59 -6.31 13.00
N GLN A 94 -0.91 -7.54 13.41
CA GLN A 94 -1.28 -8.63 12.50
C GLN A 94 -2.56 -8.31 11.71
N ILE A 95 -3.58 -7.77 12.38
CA ILE A 95 -4.81 -7.31 11.73
C ILE A 95 -4.50 -6.16 10.77
N GLY A 96 -3.70 -5.19 11.21
CA GLY A 96 -3.26 -4.07 10.40
C GLY A 96 -2.55 -4.52 9.13
N PHE A 97 -1.68 -5.53 9.22
CA PHE A 97 -0.97 -6.09 8.07
C PHE A 97 -1.94 -6.72 7.05
N LEU A 98 -2.92 -7.52 7.52
CA LEU A 98 -3.94 -8.10 6.64
C LEU A 98 -4.80 -7.02 5.96
N VAL A 99 -5.18 -5.99 6.71
CA VAL A 99 -5.94 -4.84 6.20
C VAL A 99 -5.10 -4.06 5.18
N ALA A 100 -3.81 -3.86 5.43
CA ALA A 100 -2.88 -3.19 4.52
C ALA A 100 -2.67 -3.97 3.23
N ALA A 101 -2.43 -5.28 3.30
CA ALA A 101 -2.27 -6.15 2.14
C ALA A 101 -3.55 -6.17 1.29
N SER A 102 -4.72 -6.26 1.94
CA SER A 102 -6.01 -6.17 1.25
C SER A 102 -6.19 -4.79 0.60
N GLY A 103 -5.84 -3.72 1.33
CA GLY A 103 -5.90 -2.35 0.86
C GLY A 103 -5.00 -2.09 -0.35
N PHE A 104 -3.81 -2.66 -0.37
CA PHE A 104 -2.89 -2.64 -1.50
C PHE A 104 -3.52 -3.25 -2.74
N ILE A 105 -4.09 -4.46 -2.63
CA ILE A 105 -4.73 -5.16 -3.75
C ILE A 105 -5.93 -4.36 -4.29
N MET A 106 -6.77 -3.85 -3.39
CA MET A 106 -7.92 -3.00 -3.73
C MET A 106 -7.50 -1.72 -4.45
N ASN A 107 -6.47 -1.03 -3.95
CA ASN A 107 -5.91 0.16 -4.60
C ASN A 107 -5.33 -0.18 -5.98
N MET A 108 -4.52 -1.24 -6.06
CA MET A 108 -3.90 -1.69 -7.30
C MET A 108 -4.97 -1.96 -8.36
N TYR A 109 -6.00 -2.74 -8.02
CA TYR A 109 -7.10 -3.02 -8.95
C TYR A 109 -7.78 -1.75 -9.48
N TYR A 110 -8.06 -0.80 -8.58
CA TYR A 110 -8.65 0.49 -8.97
C TYR A 110 -7.73 1.28 -9.90
N VAL A 111 -6.46 1.46 -9.53
CA VAL A 111 -5.48 2.23 -10.32
C VAL A 111 -5.31 1.61 -11.70
N PHE A 112 -5.18 0.29 -11.80
CA PHE A 112 -5.07 -0.42 -13.09
C PHE A 112 -6.31 -0.20 -13.97
N THR A 113 -7.51 -0.20 -13.36
CA THR A 113 -8.78 0.00 -14.07
C THR A 113 -8.85 1.38 -14.73
N VAL A 114 -8.36 2.42 -14.04
CA VAL A 114 -8.45 3.81 -14.51
C VAL A 114 -7.16 4.35 -15.11
N ALA A 115 -6.08 3.56 -15.14
CA ALA A 115 -4.71 3.98 -15.48
C ALA A 115 -4.61 4.80 -16.77
N SER A 116 -5.26 4.34 -17.85
CA SER A 116 -5.20 5.01 -19.16
C SER A 116 -5.97 6.33 -19.23
N LEU A 117 -6.70 6.68 -18.18
CA LEU A 117 -7.54 7.87 -18.09
C LEU A 117 -6.96 8.91 -17.12
N ILE A 118 -6.00 8.53 -16.27
CA ILE A 118 -5.40 9.43 -15.29
C ILE A 118 -4.58 10.51 -16.03
N PRO A 119 -4.69 11.80 -15.66
CA PRO A 119 -3.84 12.85 -16.20
C PRO A 119 -2.35 12.51 -16.03
N THR A 120 -1.54 12.73 -17.08
CA THR A 120 -0.12 12.32 -17.15
C THR A 120 0.70 12.77 -15.93
N ASN A 121 0.48 14.00 -15.45
CA ASN A 121 1.17 14.54 -14.27
C ASN A 121 0.83 13.77 -12.99
N LEU A 122 -0.44 13.43 -12.79
CA LEU A 122 -0.91 12.67 -11.61
C LEU A 122 -0.45 11.20 -11.70
N TYR A 123 -0.55 10.62 -12.89
CA TYR A 123 -0.08 9.25 -13.16
C TYR A 123 1.42 9.11 -12.88
N SER A 124 2.23 10.06 -13.36
CA SER A 124 3.68 10.09 -13.11
C SER A 124 4.00 10.20 -11.62
N LYS A 125 3.32 11.09 -10.88
CA LYS A 125 3.49 11.19 -9.42
C LYS A 125 3.14 9.90 -8.69
N LEU A 126 2.01 9.29 -9.05
CA LEU A 126 1.57 8.02 -8.46
C LEU A 126 2.58 6.90 -8.73
N CYS A 127 3.06 6.77 -9.97
CA CYS A 127 4.07 5.77 -10.33
C CYS A 127 5.40 6.01 -9.63
N SER A 128 5.88 7.25 -9.57
CA SER A 128 7.14 7.59 -8.88
C SER A 128 7.05 7.32 -7.39
N ALA A 129 5.93 7.70 -6.74
CA ALA A 129 5.71 7.42 -5.32
C ALA A 129 5.67 5.91 -5.05
N MET A 130 4.96 5.14 -5.87
CA MET A 130 4.92 3.68 -5.72
C MET A 130 6.28 3.03 -6.03
N ALA A 131 7.05 3.54 -6.99
CA ALA A 131 8.39 3.04 -7.27
C ALA A 131 9.33 3.25 -6.08
N VAL A 132 9.29 4.43 -5.45
CA VAL A 132 10.05 4.69 -4.21
C VAL A 132 9.61 3.73 -3.11
N PHE A 133 8.30 3.58 -2.88
CA PHE A 133 7.79 2.63 -1.89
C PHE A 133 8.33 1.21 -2.15
N MET A 134 8.19 0.68 -3.37
CA MET A 134 8.60 -0.68 -3.71
C MET A 134 10.10 -0.92 -3.61
N VAL A 135 10.94 0.06 -3.98
CA VAL A 135 12.39 -0.06 -3.87
C VAL A 135 12.83 -0.12 -2.41
N PHE A 136 12.29 0.77 -1.56
CA PHE A 136 12.64 0.79 -0.15
C PHE A 136 12.04 -0.42 0.56
N GLU A 137 10.76 -0.74 0.33
CA GLU A 137 10.08 -1.91 0.92
C GLU A 137 10.78 -3.26 0.62
N HIS A 138 11.61 -3.33 -0.41
CA HIS A 138 12.40 -4.52 -0.70
C HIS A 138 13.58 -4.74 0.26
N LEU A 139 14.04 -3.70 0.96
CA LEU A 139 15.27 -3.66 1.74
C LEU A 139 15.05 -3.94 3.23
N TRP A 140 13.88 -3.60 3.78
CA TRP A 140 13.65 -3.65 5.23
C TRP A 140 13.87 -5.05 5.79
N MET A 141 13.32 -6.08 5.15
CA MET A 141 13.32 -7.43 5.68
C MET A 141 14.74 -8.06 5.66
N PRO A 142 15.52 -7.98 4.55
CA PRO A 142 16.94 -8.33 4.59
C PRO A 142 17.73 -7.56 5.65
N ALA A 143 17.51 -6.25 5.79
CA ALA A 143 18.19 -5.44 6.80
C ALA A 143 17.85 -5.91 8.23
N CYS A 144 16.58 -6.25 8.49
CA CYS A 144 16.14 -6.81 9.77
C CYS A 144 16.83 -8.14 10.09
N CYS A 145 16.93 -9.05 9.12
CA CYS A 145 17.61 -10.33 9.31
C CYS A 145 19.10 -10.15 9.59
N LEU A 146 19.74 -9.19 8.92
CA LEU A 146 21.15 -8.84 9.15
C LEU A 146 21.35 -8.19 10.53
N TYR A 147 20.42 -7.34 10.97
CA TYR A 147 20.48 -6.70 12.28
C TYR A 147 20.29 -7.71 13.42
N ILE A 148 19.30 -8.61 13.33
CA ILE A 148 19.07 -9.66 14.34
C ILE A 148 20.31 -10.55 14.54
N GLY A 149 21.10 -10.78 13.48
CA GLY A 149 22.28 -11.64 13.55
C GLY A 149 23.45 -11.06 14.35
N ASP A 150 23.55 -9.73 14.43
CA ASP A 150 24.67 -9.05 15.07
C ASP A 150 24.30 -7.58 15.40
N PRO A 151 23.36 -7.38 16.34
CA PRO A 151 22.80 -6.06 16.62
C PRO A 151 23.86 -5.09 17.15
N LYS A 152 24.75 -5.57 18.04
CA LYS A 152 25.77 -4.75 18.73
C LYS A 152 26.77 -4.11 17.78
N ASN A 153 27.20 -4.84 16.75
CA ASN A 153 28.16 -4.33 15.78
C ASN A 153 27.47 -3.65 14.58
N ARG A 154 26.13 -3.66 14.52
CA ARG A 154 25.34 -3.16 13.40
C ARG A 154 24.23 -2.19 13.81
N ASP A 155 24.49 -1.35 14.81
CA ASP A 155 23.56 -0.27 15.21
C ASP A 155 23.15 0.64 14.04
N TRP A 156 24.06 0.86 13.09
CA TRP A 156 23.76 1.59 11.85
C TRP A 156 22.64 0.94 11.02
N LEU A 157 22.47 -0.39 11.06
CA LEU A 157 21.36 -1.07 10.38
C LEU A 157 20.03 -0.73 11.03
N TRP A 158 19.98 -0.56 12.35
CA TRP A 158 18.76 -0.13 13.02
C TRP A 158 18.33 1.26 12.54
N TRP A 159 19.28 2.22 12.48
CA TRP A 159 19.01 3.55 11.94
C TRP A 159 18.62 3.53 10.47
N PHE A 160 19.26 2.66 9.67
CA PHE A 160 18.88 2.45 8.28
C PHE A 160 17.42 1.99 8.19
N ILE A 161 17.03 0.93 8.88
CA ILE A 161 15.66 0.40 8.92
C ILE A 161 14.68 1.50 9.39
N PHE A 162 15.02 2.22 10.45
CA PHE A 162 14.19 3.30 11.00
C PHE A 162 13.91 4.41 9.98
N VAL A 163 14.93 4.85 9.24
CA VAL A 163 14.79 5.89 8.21
C VAL A 163 14.07 5.35 6.97
N GLU A 164 14.42 4.14 6.55
CA GLU A 164 13.83 3.44 5.41
C GLU A 164 12.32 3.30 5.55
N LEU A 165 11.83 2.82 6.70
CA LEU A 165 10.40 2.67 6.97
C LEU A 165 9.64 4.01 6.94
N LYS A 166 10.29 5.13 7.30
CA LYS A 166 9.70 6.47 7.17
C LYS A 166 9.63 6.91 5.70
N ILE A 167 10.62 6.56 4.89
CA ILE A 167 10.58 6.80 3.45
C ILE A 167 9.44 6.01 2.83
N CYS A 168 9.27 4.73 3.19
CA CYS A 168 8.12 3.91 2.79
C CYS A 168 6.79 4.58 3.19
N ALA A 169 6.66 5.01 4.45
CA ALA A 169 5.48 5.69 4.95
C ALA A 169 5.12 6.96 4.14
N LEU A 170 6.09 7.84 3.89
CA LEU A 170 5.87 9.06 3.11
C LEU A 170 5.50 8.75 1.65
N ALA A 171 6.17 7.76 1.06
CA ALA A 171 5.90 7.33 -0.31
C ALA A 171 4.48 6.78 -0.47
N ILE A 172 4.01 5.93 0.46
CA ILE A 172 2.67 5.36 0.38
C ILE A 172 1.57 6.39 0.74
N ILE A 173 1.84 7.36 1.62
CA ILE A 173 0.95 8.52 1.82
C ILE A 173 0.80 9.28 0.50
N ALA A 174 1.89 9.52 -0.22
CA ALA A 174 1.82 10.18 -1.53
C ALA A 174 0.98 9.38 -2.54
N VAL A 175 1.06 8.05 -2.54
CA VAL A 175 0.18 7.17 -3.33
C VAL A 175 -1.29 7.35 -2.92
N ALA A 176 -1.60 7.36 -1.62
CA ALA A 176 -2.96 7.52 -1.11
C ALA A 176 -3.56 8.89 -1.48
N VAL A 177 -2.78 9.95 -1.36
CA VAL A 177 -3.15 11.30 -1.80
C VAL A 177 -3.37 11.33 -3.30
N CYS A 178 -2.44 10.79 -4.11
CA CYS A 178 -2.60 10.75 -5.57
C CYS A 178 -3.85 9.96 -5.97
N THR A 179 -4.13 8.83 -5.32
CA THR A 179 -5.33 8.02 -5.56
C THR A 179 -6.60 8.81 -5.23
N THR A 180 -6.60 9.57 -4.13
CA THR A 180 -7.74 10.41 -3.72
C THR A 180 -8.01 11.53 -4.74
N LEU A 181 -6.95 12.08 -5.34
CA LEU A 181 -7.01 13.12 -6.35
C LEU A 181 -7.45 12.62 -7.74
N ILE A 182 -7.60 11.32 -7.95
CA ILE A 182 -8.16 10.79 -9.20
C ILE A 182 -9.64 11.25 -9.31
N PRO A 183 -10.01 11.99 -10.37
CA PRO A 183 -11.38 12.50 -10.53
C PRO A 183 -12.41 11.36 -10.54
N PRO A 184 -13.52 11.47 -9.79
CA PRO A 184 -14.51 10.41 -9.68
C PRO A 184 -15.17 10.04 -11.01
N GLU A 185 -15.27 10.99 -11.93
CA GLU A 185 -15.86 10.83 -13.26
C GLU A 185 -15.07 9.80 -14.10
N LEU A 186 -13.77 9.65 -13.85
CA LEU A 186 -12.94 8.67 -14.56
C LEU A 186 -13.30 7.22 -14.20
N ALA A 187 -13.72 6.97 -12.95
CA ALA A 187 -14.12 5.64 -12.51
C ALA A 187 -15.48 5.23 -13.09
N GLU A 188 -16.39 6.20 -13.22
CA GLU A 188 -17.68 6.02 -13.90
C GLU A 188 -17.46 5.75 -15.40
N TYR A 189 -16.61 6.54 -16.06
CA TYR A 189 -16.27 6.36 -17.47
C TYR A 189 -15.57 5.02 -17.76
N ALA A 190 -14.62 4.60 -16.92
CA ALA A 190 -13.93 3.32 -17.06
C ALA A 190 -14.90 2.13 -16.99
N SER A 191 -15.91 2.20 -16.11
CA SER A 191 -16.92 1.14 -15.98
C SER A 191 -17.80 1.04 -17.23
N TRP A 192 -18.17 2.18 -17.82
CA TRP A 192 -18.95 2.21 -19.06
C TRP A 192 -18.18 1.64 -20.27
N LYS A 193 -16.89 1.99 -20.41
CA LYS A 193 -16.06 1.58 -21.55
C LYS A 193 -15.68 0.09 -21.56
N GLY A 194 -15.80 -0.59 -20.42
CA GLY A 194 -15.45 -2.00 -20.25
C GLY A 194 -16.44 -3.00 -20.87
N GLY A 195 -17.51 -2.54 -21.51
CA GLY A 195 -18.51 -3.44 -22.12
C GLY A 195 -19.44 -4.11 -21.11
N GLU A 196 -19.39 -3.72 -19.83
CA GLU A 196 -20.50 -3.95 -18.88
C GLU A 196 -21.68 -3.06 -19.29
N GLU A 197 -22.31 -3.39 -20.41
CA GLU A 197 -23.63 -2.92 -20.82
C GLU A 197 -24.72 -3.56 -19.93
N THR A 198 -24.38 -3.87 -18.68
CA THR A 198 -25.37 -4.22 -17.67
C THR A 198 -26.19 -2.97 -17.42
N LYS A 199 -27.49 -3.08 -17.68
CA LYS A 199 -28.58 -2.12 -17.47
C LYS A 199 -28.74 -1.62 -16.02
N THR A 200 -27.69 -1.68 -15.21
CA THR A 200 -27.58 -1.18 -13.83
C THR A 200 -26.82 0.16 -13.78
N SER A 201 -26.90 0.96 -14.84
CA SER A 201 -26.47 2.37 -14.84
C SER A 201 -27.17 3.22 -13.76
N GLU A 202 -28.19 2.69 -13.09
CA GLU A 202 -28.83 3.35 -11.95
C GLU A 202 -28.08 3.18 -10.61
N ASN A 203 -27.11 2.24 -10.48
CA ASN A 203 -26.59 1.81 -9.16
C ASN A 203 -25.13 2.20 -8.82
N GLY A 204 -24.52 3.18 -9.50
CA GLY A 204 -23.30 3.83 -8.95
C GLY A 204 -22.02 2.97 -8.85
N GLY A 205 -21.88 1.90 -9.63
CA GLY A 205 -20.74 0.96 -9.54
C GLY A 205 -19.35 1.58 -9.67
N GLY A 206 -19.19 2.65 -10.48
CA GLY A 206 -17.93 3.39 -10.59
C GLY A 206 -17.52 4.10 -9.28
N ARG A 207 -18.50 4.61 -8.52
CA ARG A 207 -18.27 5.24 -7.22
C ARG A 207 -17.79 4.23 -6.20
N THR A 208 -18.38 3.04 -6.18
CA THR A 208 -17.94 1.94 -5.30
C THR A 208 -16.51 1.53 -5.60
N LYS A 209 -16.14 1.32 -6.88
CA LYS A 209 -14.76 0.98 -7.28
C LYS A 209 -13.75 2.03 -6.81
N ARG A 210 -14.08 3.33 -6.96
CA ARG A 210 -13.25 4.43 -6.45
C ARG A 210 -13.13 4.41 -4.93
N THR A 211 -14.25 4.32 -4.21
CA THR A 211 -14.25 4.31 -2.74
C THR A 211 -13.39 3.16 -2.22
N VAL A 212 -13.53 1.97 -2.79
CA VAL A 212 -12.72 0.80 -2.45
C VAL A 212 -11.24 1.06 -2.70
N GLY A 213 -10.87 1.64 -3.85
CA GLY A 213 -9.47 1.96 -4.18
C GLY A 213 -8.84 3.03 -3.28
N VAL A 214 -9.61 4.07 -2.92
CA VAL A 214 -9.18 5.15 -2.03
C VAL A 214 -9.05 4.64 -0.59
N VAL A 215 -10.08 3.97 -0.06
CA VAL A 215 -10.04 3.38 1.28
C VAL A 215 -8.89 2.38 1.38
N GLY A 216 -8.70 1.52 0.38
CA GLY A 216 -7.58 0.59 0.33
C GLY A 216 -6.22 1.29 0.39
N SER A 217 -6.05 2.41 -0.34
CA SER A 217 -4.80 3.19 -0.30
C SER A 217 -4.53 3.83 1.07
N TRP A 218 -5.56 4.27 1.78
CA TRP A 218 -5.42 4.83 3.12
C TRP A 218 -5.20 3.75 4.18
N MET A 219 -5.77 2.55 4.01
CA MET A 219 -5.53 1.39 4.87
C MET A 219 -4.05 0.99 4.87
N ILE A 220 -3.45 0.83 3.68
CA ILE A 220 -2.01 0.54 3.59
C ILE A 220 -1.16 1.69 4.14
N ALA A 221 -1.50 2.95 3.80
CA ALA A 221 -0.74 4.10 4.29
C ALA A 221 -0.80 4.23 5.82
N ALA A 222 -1.94 3.95 6.44
CA ALA A 222 -2.09 3.96 7.89
C ALA A 222 -1.23 2.89 8.56
N HIS A 223 -1.19 1.67 8.02
CA HIS A 223 -0.33 0.60 8.55
C HIS A 223 1.16 0.98 8.44
N CYS A 224 1.64 1.31 7.24
CA CYS A 224 3.05 1.64 7.04
C CYS A 224 3.50 2.88 7.82
N THR A 225 2.61 3.85 8.04
CA THR A 225 2.95 5.05 8.80
C THR A 225 2.91 4.81 10.30
N LEU A 226 1.80 4.29 10.81
CA LEU A 226 1.57 4.19 12.25
C LEU A 226 2.26 2.97 12.84
N LEU A 227 2.12 1.82 12.20
CA LEU A 227 2.64 0.56 12.72
C LEU A 227 4.11 0.38 12.35
N ASP A 228 4.48 0.53 11.08
CA ASP A 228 5.87 0.28 10.64
C ASP A 228 6.78 1.49 10.88
N GLY A 229 6.37 2.69 10.48
CA GLY A 229 7.24 3.88 10.52
C GLY A 229 7.35 4.54 11.90
N ILE A 230 6.32 4.40 12.74
CA ILE A 230 6.25 5.05 14.06
C ILE A 230 6.40 4.04 15.19
N MET A 231 5.59 2.99 15.26
CA MET A 231 5.52 2.13 16.44
C MET A 231 6.64 1.08 16.47
N TRP A 232 6.67 0.19 15.47
CA TRP A 232 7.50 -1.02 15.45
C TRP A 232 9.00 -0.82 15.69
N PRO A 233 9.67 0.22 15.16
CA PRO A 233 11.10 0.37 15.34
C PRO A 233 11.52 0.55 16.80
N PHE A 234 10.65 1.14 17.64
CA PHE A 234 10.90 1.27 19.07
C PHE A 234 10.77 -0.06 19.82
N PHE A 235 10.03 -1.03 19.28
CA PHE A 235 9.96 -2.38 19.82
C PHE A 235 11.05 -3.28 19.27
N PHE A 236 11.62 -2.93 18.12
CA PHE A 236 12.69 -3.65 17.44
C PHE A 236 14.08 -3.11 17.85
N ASN A 237 14.43 -3.19 19.13
CA ASN A 237 15.68 -2.65 19.69
C ASN A 237 16.54 -3.74 20.35
N ASP A 238 17.84 -3.48 20.51
CA ASP A 238 18.76 -4.41 21.19
C ASP A 238 18.67 -4.27 22.72
N ASP A 239 17.58 -4.76 23.31
CA ASP A 239 17.42 -4.88 24.77
C ASP A 239 17.91 -6.24 25.32
N GLY A 240 18.78 -6.94 24.57
CA GLY A 240 19.26 -8.27 24.89
C GLY A 240 18.42 -9.41 24.31
N ARG A 241 17.35 -9.09 23.57
CA ARG A 241 16.51 -10.05 22.83
C ARG A 241 17.18 -10.66 21.61
N PHE A 242 18.06 -9.92 20.97
CA PHE A 242 18.79 -10.36 19.79
C PHE A 242 20.08 -11.04 20.26
N SER A 243 19.93 -12.18 20.95
CA SER A 243 21.10 -12.90 21.44
C SER A 243 21.86 -13.55 20.29
N THR A 244 23.20 -13.56 20.42
CA THR A 244 24.09 -14.27 19.50
C THR A 244 23.59 -15.69 19.34
N ILE A 245 23.10 -15.97 18.14
CA ILE A 245 22.71 -17.26 17.59
C ILE A 245 23.21 -18.42 18.47
N LYS A 246 22.35 -18.99 19.34
CA LYS A 246 22.51 -20.40 19.69
C LYS A 246 22.21 -21.14 18.40
N ARG A 247 23.23 -21.33 17.56
CA ARG A 247 23.08 -22.02 16.27
C ARG A 247 22.41 -23.33 16.63
N LEU A 248 21.24 -23.57 16.04
CA LEU A 248 20.67 -24.90 16.06
C LEU A 248 21.79 -25.83 15.61
N ASP A 249 22.11 -26.81 16.46
CA ASP A 249 23.20 -27.74 16.24
C ASP A 249 23.09 -28.25 14.79
N PRO A 250 24.15 -28.15 13.96
CA PRO A 250 24.08 -28.54 12.55
C PRO A 250 23.76 -30.04 12.32
N ASN A 251 23.57 -30.82 13.40
CA ASN A 251 23.17 -32.22 13.38
C ASN A 251 21.65 -32.47 13.54
N TYR A 252 20.80 -31.45 13.46
CA TYR A 252 19.32 -31.58 13.44
C TYR A 252 18.69 -31.19 12.10
#